data_AF-A0A356Q1S7-F1
#
_entry.id   AF-A0A356Q1S7-F1
#
_cell.length_a   1.000
_cell.length_b   1.000
_cell.length_c   1.000
_cell.angle_alpha   90.00
_cell.angle_beta   90.00
_cell.angle_gamma   90.00
#
_symmetry.space_group_name_H-M   'P 1'
#
loop_
_entity.id
_entity.type
_entity.pdbx_description
1 polymer ?
#
loop_
_entity_poly.entity_id
_entity_poly.type
_entity_poly.pdbx_seq_one_letter_code
_entity_poly.pdbx_strand_id
1 'polypeptide(L)'
;MANSGILWIDVTFDWCVKLLVDAAGIMGITYEEINVWLFVIIGPSILMASICLNIYYLRREAKSKRRSHASPSSNPFLEAYKRPTPPSL
;
A
#
# COMPACT_ATOMS: atom_id res chain seq x y z
N MET A 1 -17.48 -13.41 27.68
CA MET A 1 -16.30 -13.19 28.54
C MET A 1 -15.23 -14.13 28.06
N ALA A 2 -14.07 -13.60 27.71
CA ALA A 2 -12.89 -14.39 27.39
C ALA A 2 -12.42 -15.19 28.60
N ASN A 3 -11.89 -16.38 28.35
CA ASN A 3 -11.33 -17.26 29.36
C ASN A 3 -10.08 -17.93 28.79
N SER A 4 -9.04 -17.12 28.64
CA SER A 4 -7.76 -17.50 28.04
C SER A 4 -6.74 -17.96 29.09
N GLY A 5 -7.07 -17.83 30.39
CA GLY A 5 -6.15 -18.05 31.51
C GLY A 5 -5.12 -16.93 31.68
N ILE A 6 -5.27 -15.83 30.93
CA ILE A 6 -4.33 -14.70 30.89
C ILE A 6 -5.14 -13.41 31.05
N LEU A 7 -5.09 -12.83 32.25
CA LEU A 7 -5.99 -11.75 32.66
C LEU A 7 -5.95 -10.52 31.75
N TRP A 8 -4.79 -10.10 31.26
CA TRP A 8 -4.69 -8.91 30.41
C TRP A 8 -5.32 -9.13 29.02
N ILE A 9 -5.25 -10.37 28.49
CA ILE A 9 -5.87 -10.75 27.22
C ILE A 9 -7.38 -10.76 27.39
N ASP A 10 -7.87 -11.36 28.47
CA ASP A 10 -9.30 -11.48 28.75
C ASP A 10 -9.96 -10.12 28.90
N VAL A 11 -9.33 -9.22 29.65
CA VAL A 11 -9.80 -7.83 29.83
C VAL A 11 -9.83 -7.07 28.50
N THR A 12 -8.77 -7.20 27.69
CA THR A 12 -8.67 -6.50 26.40
C THR A 12 -9.74 -7.00 25.43
N PHE A 13 -9.90 -8.33 25.32
CA PHE A 13 -10.90 -8.93 24.45
C PHE A 13 -12.31 -8.54 24.85
N ASP A 14 -12.64 -8.62 26.14
CA ASP A 14 -13.97 -8.24 26.64
C ASP A 14 -14.25 -6.76 26.41
N TRP A 15 -13.25 -5.89 26.50
CA TRP A 15 -13.41 -4.47 26.20
C TRP A 15 -13.66 -4.22 24.71
N CYS A 16 -12.92 -4.90 23.82
CA CYS A 16 -13.16 -4.84 22.38
C CYS A 16 -14.58 -5.31 22.03
N VAL A 17 -15.02 -6.45 22.58
CA VAL A 17 -16.37 -6.98 22.33
C VAL A 17 -17.45 -6.00 22.81
N LYS A 18 -17.29 -5.41 24.00
CA LYS A 18 -18.23 -4.40 24.50
C LYS A 18 -18.34 -3.20 23.56
N LEU A 19 -17.21 -2.67 23.10
CA LEU A 19 -17.19 -1.57 22.13
C LEU A 19 -17.94 -1.95 20.85
N LEU A 20 -17.71 -3.15 20.31
CA LEU A 20 -18.41 -3.63 19.11
C LEU A 20 -19.92 -3.76 19.34
N VAL A 21 -20.35 -4.26 20.50
CA VAL A 21 -21.77 -4.36 20.86
C VAL A 21 -22.40 -2.97 20.96
N ASP A 22 -21.73 -2.01 21.60
CA ASP A 22 -22.23 -0.64 21.71
C ASP A 22 -22.34 0.03 20.33
N ALA A 23 -21.33 -0.16 19.47
CA ALA A 23 -21.35 0.33 18.10
C ALA A 23 -22.47 -0.32 17.28
N ALA A 24 -22.70 -1.62 17.43
CA ALA A 24 -23.81 -2.33 16.79
C ALA A 24 -25.17 -1.77 17.25
N GLY A 25 -25.31 -1.53 18.56
CA GLY A 25 -26.51 -0.92 19.14
C GLY A 25 -26.80 0.49 18.61
N ILE A 26 -25.77 1.32 18.43
CA ILE A 26 -25.91 2.65 17.82
C ILE A 26 -26.35 2.57 16.36
N MET A 27 -25.82 1.59 15.62
CA MET A 27 -26.11 1.38 14.20
C MET A 27 -27.43 0.63 13.96
N GLY A 28 -28.04 0.07 15.01
CA GLY A 28 -29.26 -0.74 14.93
C GLY A 28 -29.06 -2.09 14.24
N ILE A 29 -27.83 -2.61 14.23
CA ILE A 29 -27.46 -3.90 13.62
C ILE A 29 -27.09 -4.92 14.69
N THR A 30 -27.00 -6.19 14.31
CA THR A 30 -26.58 -7.23 15.27
C THR A 30 -25.07 -7.27 15.46
N TYR A 31 -24.64 -7.87 16.58
CA TYR A 31 -23.22 -8.12 16.84
C TYR A 31 -22.60 -9.02 15.77
N GLU A 32 -23.34 -10.01 15.26
CA GLU A 32 -22.87 -10.86 14.18
C GLU A 32 -22.65 -10.06 12.89
N GLU A 33 -23.56 -9.14 12.56
CA GLU A 33 -23.47 -8.32 11.36
C GLU A 33 -22.25 -7.38 11.40
N ILE A 34 -22.03 -6.67 12.51
CA ILE A 34 -20.87 -5.77 12.61
C ILE A 34 -19.54 -6.53 12.51
N ASN A 35 -19.47 -7.76 13.00
CA ASN A 35 -18.29 -8.61 12.86
C ASN A 35 -18.01 -8.97 11.40
N VAL A 36 -19.04 -9.33 10.61
CA VAL A 36 -18.85 -9.61 9.18
C VAL A 36 -18.39 -8.36 8.44
N TRP A 37 -19.01 -7.21 8.71
CA TRP A 37 -18.60 -5.95 8.11
C TRP A 37 -17.13 -5.63 8.41
N LEU A 38 -16.70 -5.75 9.66
CA LEU A 38 -15.36 -5.36 10.07
C LEU A 38 -14.28 -6.34 9.57
N PHE A 39 -14.48 -7.64 9.76
CA PHE A 39 -13.45 -8.64 9.49
C PHE A 39 -13.45 -9.20 8.06
N VAL A 40 -14.61 -9.22 7.39
CA VAL A 40 -14.74 -9.84 6.05
C VAL A 40 -14.76 -8.79 4.95
N ILE A 41 -15.28 -7.60 5.23
CA ILE A 41 -15.43 -6.56 4.20
C ILE A 41 -14.38 -5.45 4.39
N ILE A 42 -14.39 -4.77 5.54
CA ILE A 42 -13.54 -3.60 5.78
C ILE A 42 -12.06 -4.01 5.84
N GLY A 43 -11.72 -5.02 6.63
CA GLY A 43 -10.33 -5.50 6.74
C GLY A 43 -9.71 -5.85 5.37
N PRO A 44 -10.29 -6.79 4.62
CA PRO A 44 -9.78 -7.18 3.30
C PRO A 44 -9.80 -6.04 2.28
N SER A 45 -10.79 -5.15 2.30
CA SER A 45 -10.86 -4.01 1.38
C SER A 45 -9.75 -2.98 1.64
N ILE A 46 -9.45 -2.67 2.91
CA ILE A 46 -8.31 -1.80 3.27
C ILE A 46 -6.99 -2.41 2.82
N LEU A 47 -6.81 -3.72 3.04
CA LEU A 47 -5.61 -4.43 2.61
C LEU A 47 -5.48 -4.42 1.09
N MET A 48 -6.57 -4.65 0.36
CA MET A 48 -6.62 -4.58 -1.10
C MET A 48 -6.23 -3.17 -1.59
N ALA A 49 -6.80 -2.13 -0.99
CA ALA A 49 -6.49 -0.74 -1.34
C ALA A 49 -5.01 -0.43 -1.08
N SER A 50 -4.45 -0.88 0.04
CA SER A 50 -3.03 -0.72 0.36
C SER A 50 -2.12 -1.38 -0.68
N ILE A 51 -2.44 -2.61 -1.09
CA ILE A 51 -1.70 -3.32 -2.15
C ILE A 51 -1.81 -2.56 -3.48
N CYS A 52 -3.02 -2.16 -3.88
CA CYS A 52 -3.25 -1.43 -5.12
C CYS A 52 -2.46 -0.11 -5.16
N LEU A 53 -2.49 0.66 -4.07
CA LEU A 53 -1.74 1.91 -3.95
C LEU A 53 -0.24 1.66 -4.02
N ASN A 54 0.28 0.67 -3.30
CA ASN A 54 1.70 0.33 -3.33
C ASN A 54 2.16 -0.07 -4.74
N ILE A 55 1.39 -0.91 -5.43
CA ILE A 55 1.66 -1.28 -6.84
C ILE A 55 1.62 -0.04 -7.75
N TYR A 56 0.66 0.86 -7.56
CA TYR A 56 0.56 2.10 -8.33
C TYR A 56 1.81 2.97 -8.16
N TYR A 57 2.25 3.19 -6.93
CA TYR A 57 3.47 3.96 -6.63
C TYR A 57 4.72 3.31 -7.22
N LEU A 58 4.92 2.00 -7.03
CA LEU A 58 6.07 1.28 -7.60
C LEU A 58 6.11 1.35 -9.13
N ARG A 59 4.96 1.24 -9.80
CA ARG A 59 4.86 1.36 -11.26
C ARG A 59 5.15 2.77 -11.75
N ARG A 60 4.79 3.80 -10.99
CA ARG A 60 5.08 5.20 -11.30
C ARG A 60 6.59 5.46 -11.27
N GLU A 61 7.27 4.98 -10.22
CA GLU A 61 8.73 5.10 -10.08
C GLU A 61 9.48 4.38 -11.21
N ALA A 62 9.06 3.17 -11.55
CA ALA A 62 9.68 2.40 -12.64
C ALA A 62 9.54 3.08 -14.01
N LYS A 63 8.40 3.73 -14.28
CA LYS A 63 8.20 4.54 -15.51
C LYS A 63 9.08 5.79 -15.51
N SER A 64 9.25 6.44 -14.35
CA SER A 64 10.10 7.63 -14.20
C SER A 64 11.56 7.32 -14.52
N LYS A 65 12.11 6.24 -13.95
CA LYS A 65 13.52 5.81 -14.18
C LYS A 65 13.81 5.41 -15.63
N ARG A 66 12.85 4.81 -16.33
CA ARG A 66 13.01 4.45 -17.75
C ARG A 66 13.12 5.67 -18.66
N ARG A 67 12.44 6.78 -18.35
CA ARG A 67 12.52 8.01 -19.14
C ARG A 67 13.86 8.73 -18.96
N SER A 68 14.42 8.72 -17.76
CA SER A 68 15.74 9.32 -17.49
C SER A 68 16.89 8.51 -18.09
N HIS A 69 16.79 7.17 -18.16
CA HIS A 69 17.82 6.34 -18.80
C HIS A 69 17.67 6.21 -20.34
N ALA A 70 16.48 6.50 -20.89
CA ALA A 70 16.23 6.52 -22.33
C ALA A 70 16.63 7.86 -22.99
N SER A 71 17.08 8.85 -22.22
CA SER A 71 17.76 10.02 -22.78
C SER A 71 19.24 9.66 -22.92
N PRO A 72 19.74 9.28 -24.11
CA PRO A 72 21.18 9.30 -24.33
C PRO A 72 21.64 10.73 -24.02
N SER A 73 22.65 10.86 -23.16
CA SER A 73 23.34 12.11 -22.96
C SER A 73 23.90 12.55 -24.32
N SER A 74 23.13 13.37 -25.05
CA SER A 74 23.60 14.16 -26.18
C SER A 74 24.49 15.25 -25.60
N ASN A 75 25.66 14.85 -25.12
CA ASN A 75 26.70 15.78 -24.74
C ASN A 75 27.32 16.23 -26.07
N PRO A 76 27.06 17.47 -26.55
CA PRO A 76 27.53 17.93 -27.85
C PRO A 76 29.06 17.85 -27.97
N PHE A 77 29.76 17.84 -26.83
CA PHE A 77 31.21 17.67 -26.76
C PHE A 77 31.68 16.24 -27.13
N LEU A 78 30.94 15.19 -26.73
CA LEU A 78 31.25 13.80 -27.11
C LEU A 78 30.91 13.52 -28.58
N GLU A 79 29.89 14.19 -29.10
CA GLU A 79 29.51 14.12 -30.52
C GLU A 79 30.55 14.78 -31.43
N ALA A 80 31.18 15.87 -30.97
CA ALA A 80 32.30 16.50 -31.66
C ALA A 80 33.55 15.60 -31.70
N TYR A 81 33.84 14.85 -30.64
CA TYR A 81 34.97 13.90 -30.60
C TYR A 81 34.74 12.68 -31.51
N LYS A 82 33.48 12.29 -31.74
CA LYS A 82 33.12 11.14 -32.59
C LYS A 82 33.15 11.45 -34.09
N ARG A 83 33.36 12.71 -34.50
CA ARG A 83 33.51 13.02 -35.92
C ARG A 83 34.84 12.43 -36.41
N PRO A 84 34.84 11.64 -37.50
CA PRO A 84 36.09 11.23 -38.12
C PRO A 84 36.83 12.48 -38.54
N THR A 85 38.07 12.63 -38.06
CA THR A 85 38.98 13.67 -38.54
C THR A 85 39.12 13.52 -40.06
N PRO A 86 39.07 14.62 -40.83
CA PRO A 86 39.22 14.54 -42.28
C PRO A 86 40.56 13.85 -42.61
N PRO A 87 40.62 12.99 -43.64
CA PRO A 87 41.87 12.38 -44.05
C PRO A 87 42.87 13.49 -44.34
N SER A 88 44.05 13.40 -43.72
CA SER A 88 45.18 14.28 -43.98
C SER A 88 45.53 14.20 -45.46
N LEU A 89 45.38 15.34 -46.15
CA LEU A 89 45.83 15.56 -47.54
C LEU A 89 47.33 15.33 -47.68
#